data_AF-A0A9Q1RIC6-F1
#
_entry.id   AF-A0A9Q1RIC6-F1
#
_cell.length_a   1.000
_cell.length_b   1.000
_cell.length_c   1.000
_cell.angle_alpha   90.00
_cell.angle_beta   90.00
_cell.angle_gamma   90.00
#
_symmetry.space_group_name_H-M   'P 1'
#
loop_
_entity.id
_entity.type
_entity.pdbx_description
1 polymer ?
#
loop_
_entity_poly.entity_id
_entity_poly.type
_entity_poly.pdbx_seq_one_letter_code
_entity_poly.pdbx_strand_id
1 'polypeptide(L)'
;MADQGSFVRVTRLAKKRAAEAMVQHLQQPNKKRVVLCEIQDLGINQIDDKLFDSLPLRPKCKQTTTRKLKSSEKEKEFDVDVNLDDDPQMCRAYASDIYDYLHQMEIEKKRRPLPDYLEKVQKDVTANMRGVLVDWLVEVAEEYKLLVDTLYLTVSYIDRFLSVNVIPRQRLQLLGVSSMLVAAKYEEIKPPHVKDFCYITANTFTKKDMVKMEAGVLQSLKFEMGNPTTKTFLRRFTRVAQEDYKNPDLQLEFLGYYLAELSLLDYNCVKFLPSLVAAAVIFLSRLTLQPKSHPWSLALQSCSGYRAADLKECVLNIQDLQLSRRGSSLGAVRDKYKQHKFKCVSTLSCPLEIPDLFFEDTT
;
A
#
# COMPACT_ATOMS: atom_id res chain seq x y z
N MET A 1 -13.80 -30.68 -9.64
CA MET A 1 -13.72 -30.37 -11.10
C MET A 1 -14.26 -28.99 -11.49
N ALA A 2 -14.99 -28.26 -10.62
CA ALA A 2 -15.46 -26.89 -10.93
C ALA A 2 -14.39 -25.79 -10.84
N ASP A 3 -13.28 -26.02 -10.13
CA ASP A 3 -12.27 -24.99 -9.82
C ASP A 3 -11.33 -24.65 -11.00
N GLN A 4 -11.05 -25.62 -11.89
CA GLN A 4 -10.21 -25.41 -13.07
C GLN A 4 -10.89 -24.55 -14.14
N GLY A 5 -12.22 -24.60 -14.24
CA GLY A 5 -12.99 -23.81 -15.23
C GLY A 5 -13.08 -22.33 -14.87
N SER A 6 -13.12 -22.01 -13.57
CA SER A 6 -13.06 -20.64 -13.06
C SER A 6 -11.68 -20.03 -13.33
N PHE A 7 -10.62 -20.79 -13.00
CA PHE A 7 -9.23 -20.39 -13.18
C PHE A 7 -8.92 -20.02 -14.63
N VAL A 8 -9.21 -20.90 -15.60
CA VAL A 8 -8.96 -20.64 -17.04
C VAL A 8 -9.73 -19.40 -17.56
N ARG A 9 -10.90 -19.09 -17.00
CA ARG A 9 -11.71 -17.94 -17.40
C ARG A 9 -11.15 -16.63 -16.85
N VAL A 10 -10.69 -16.62 -15.59
CA VAL A 10 -10.01 -15.47 -14.98
C VAL A 10 -8.68 -15.21 -15.68
N THR A 11 -7.86 -16.24 -15.92
CA THR A 11 -6.62 -16.10 -16.69
C THR A 11 -6.88 -15.53 -18.09
N ARG A 12 -7.97 -15.91 -18.78
CA ARG A 12 -8.34 -15.37 -20.10
C ARG A 12 -8.79 -13.91 -20.03
N LEU A 13 -9.52 -13.51 -19.00
CA LEU A 13 -9.99 -12.13 -18.82
C LEU A 13 -8.84 -11.20 -18.42
N ALA A 14 -7.98 -11.62 -17.48
CA ALA A 14 -6.76 -10.88 -17.12
C ALA A 14 -5.81 -10.74 -18.31
N LYS A 15 -5.65 -11.80 -19.13
CA LYS A 15 -4.90 -11.75 -20.40
C LYS A 15 -5.51 -10.79 -21.41
N LYS A 16 -6.84 -10.80 -21.56
CA LYS A 16 -7.56 -9.93 -22.50
C LYS A 16 -7.43 -8.46 -22.08
N ARG A 17 -7.60 -8.14 -20.80
CA ARG A 17 -7.42 -6.77 -20.28
C ARG A 17 -5.98 -6.28 -20.38
N ALA A 18 -5.00 -7.13 -20.07
CA ALA A 18 -3.58 -6.80 -20.26
C ALA A 18 -3.27 -6.47 -21.73
N ALA A 19 -3.80 -7.25 -22.68
CA ALA A 19 -3.63 -6.99 -24.10
C ALA A 19 -4.38 -5.73 -24.58
N GLU A 20 -5.61 -5.51 -24.10
CA GLU A 20 -6.44 -4.36 -24.48
C GLU A 20 -5.90 -3.04 -23.94
N ALA A 21 -5.40 -3.02 -22.69
CA ALA A 21 -4.73 -1.88 -22.08
C ALA A 21 -3.47 -1.46 -22.87
N MET A 22 -2.77 -2.41 -23.49
CA MET A 22 -1.61 -2.15 -24.32
C MET A 22 -1.99 -1.69 -25.74
N VAL A 23 -3.01 -2.28 -26.36
CA VAL A 23 -3.40 -1.99 -27.75
C VAL A 23 -4.09 -0.63 -27.90
N GLN A 24 -4.94 -0.21 -26.96
CA GLN A 24 -5.67 1.06 -27.06
C GLN A 24 -4.76 2.30 -26.94
N HIS A 25 -3.56 2.17 -26.38
CA HIS A 25 -2.63 3.29 -26.19
C HIS A 25 -1.39 3.26 -27.11
N LEU A 26 -1.29 2.28 -28.01
CA LEU A 26 -0.24 2.17 -29.04
C LEU A 26 -0.54 2.97 -30.31
N GLN A 27 -1.71 3.58 -30.45
CA GLN A 27 -2.10 4.33 -31.65
C GLN A 27 -1.90 5.84 -31.48
N GLN A 28 -0.75 6.36 -31.93
CA GLN A 28 -0.61 7.65 -32.63
C GLN A 28 0.75 7.71 -33.38
N PRO A 29 0.87 8.49 -34.47
CA PRO A 29 1.55 8.03 -35.69
C PRO A 29 3.06 8.30 -35.74
N ASN A 30 3.76 7.36 -36.39
CA ASN A 30 5.18 7.39 -36.76
C ASN A 30 5.60 8.71 -37.45
N LYS A 31 6.69 9.32 -36.97
CA LYS A 31 7.58 10.16 -37.81
C LYS A 31 9.02 9.65 -37.74
N LYS A 32 9.63 9.61 -38.93
CA LYS A 32 10.87 8.91 -39.30
C LYS A 32 12.15 9.56 -38.75
N ARG A 33 13.07 8.69 -38.30
CA ARG A 33 14.57 8.71 -38.22
C ARG A 33 15.37 10.02 -38.37
N VAL A 34 16.40 10.16 -37.51
CA VAL A 34 17.80 10.48 -37.90
C VAL A 34 18.76 9.68 -36.99
N VAL A 35 19.85 9.14 -37.56
CA VAL A 35 20.93 8.36 -36.93
C VAL A 35 22.13 9.27 -36.68
N LEU A 36 22.85 9.09 -35.56
CA LEU A 36 24.25 9.50 -35.40
C LEU A 36 24.94 8.71 -34.26
N CYS A 37 26.23 8.47 -34.46
CA CYS A 37 27.05 7.36 -33.99
C CYS A 37 27.66 7.46 -32.57
N GLU A 38 28.02 6.27 -32.06
CA GLU A 38 29.24 5.83 -31.34
C GLU A 38 30.03 6.80 -30.43
N ILE A 39 30.27 6.40 -29.16
CA ILE A 39 31.60 6.42 -28.49
C ILE A 39 31.70 5.23 -27.51
N GLN A 40 32.91 4.66 -27.42
CA GLN A 40 33.37 3.41 -26.81
C GLN A 40 33.59 3.42 -25.30
N ASP A 41 33.72 2.18 -24.78
CA ASP A 41 34.14 1.73 -23.45
C ASP A 41 35.49 2.26 -22.95
N LEU A 42 35.61 2.42 -21.63
CA LEU A 42 36.84 2.14 -20.87
C LEU A 42 36.48 1.52 -19.52
N GLY A 43 37.20 0.46 -19.16
CA GLY A 43 37.07 -0.21 -17.87
C GLY A 43 38.35 -0.22 -17.04
N ILE A 44 38.23 -0.99 -15.95
CA ILE A 44 39.23 -1.74 -15.16
C ILE A 44 39.90 -1.06 -13.94
N ASN A 45 39.69 -1.72 -12.78
CA ASN A 45 40.62 -2.14 -11.69
C ASN A 45 40.06 -1.78 -10.28
N GLN A 46 39.53 -2.73 -9.47
CA GLN A 46 40.19 -3.70 -8.58
C GLN A 46 41.23 -3.11 -7.61
N ILE A 47 41.03 -3.29 -6.29
CA ILE A 47 41.89 -4.09 -5.36
C ILE A 47 41.39 -4.01 -3.89
N ASP A 48 41.28 -5.21 -3.29
CA ASP A 48 41.44 -5.74 -1.91
C ASP A 48 40.83 -5.15 -0.62
N ASP A 49 39.89 -5.92 -0.05
CA ASP A 49 40.03 -6.94 1.03
C ASP A 49 40.80 -6.67 2.37
N LYS A 50 40.14 -7.14 3.45
CA LYS A 50 40.58 -7.45 4.84
C LYS A 50 40.65 -6.33 5.91
N LEU A 51 39.81 -6.41 6.97
CA LEU A 51 40.12 -7.13 8.22
C LEU A 51 38.98 -6.98 9.27
N PHE A 52 38.66 -8.09 9.95
CA PHE A 52 37.93 -8.18 11.23
C PHE A 52 38.76 -7.57 12.37
N ASP A 53 38.15 -6.85 13.33
CA ASP A 53 37.86 -7.34 14.70
C ASP A 53 37.53 -6.23 15.72
N SER A 54 36.80 -6.65 16.75
CA SER A 54 36.67 -6.08 18.11
C SER A 54 35.62 -4.98 18.42
N LEU A 55 34.55 -5.44 19.09
CA LEU A 55 33.65 -4.70 19.98
C LEU A 55 34.37 -4.25 21.27
N PRO A 56 33.89 -3.18 21.92
CA PRO A 56 33.88 -3.14 23.38
C PRO A 56 32.49 -3.01 24.01
N LEU A 57 32.40 -3.68 25.15
CA LEU A 57 31.30 -3.83 26.09
C LEU A 57 30.81 -2.53 26.77
N ARG A 58 29.53 -2.56 27.17
CA ARG A 58 28.81 -1.59 28.00
C ARG A 58 29.49 -1.26 29.34
N PRO A 59 29.22 -0.08 29.92
CA PRO A 59 29.15 0.08 31.37
C PRO A 59 27.71 0.07 31.88
N LYS A 60 27.47 -0.72 32.92
CA LYS A 60 26.29 -0.67 33.79
C LYS A 60 26.36 0.59 34.65
N CYS A 61 25.23 1.27 34.87
CA CYS A 61 25.05 2.11 36.04
C CYS A 61 23.68 1.85 36.67
N LYS A 62 23.69 1.22 37.86
CA LYS A 62 22.59 1.25 38.82
C LYS A 62 22.85 2.44 39.73
N GLN A 63 21.86 3.30 39.94
CA GLN A 63 21.67 3.93 41.24
C GLN A 63 20.21 4.38 41.41
N THR A 64 19.62 3.80 42.46
CA THR A 64 18.31 4.09 43.02
C THR A 64 18.39 5.42 43.77
N THR A 65 17.50 6.37 43.49
CA THR A 65 17.18 7.42 44.45
C THR A 65 15.70 7.75 44.40
N THR A 66 15.04 7.50 45.52
CA THR A 66 13.65 7.80 45.82
C THR A 66 13.45 9.31 45.99
N ARG A 67 12.42 9.88 45.35
CA ARG A 67 11.77 11.12 45.83
C ARG A 67 10.30 11.13 45.41
N LYS A 68 9.45 11.36 46.41
CA LYS A 68 7.99 11.32 46.37
C LYS A 68 7.39 12.69 46.00
N LEU A 69 6.26 12.60 45.29
CA LEU A 69 5.15 13.54 45.08
C LEU A 69 5.37 14.87 44.33
N LYS A 70 4.65 15.01 43.21
CA LYS A 70 3.41 15.81 43.15
C LYS A 70 2.48 15.28 42.04
N SER A 71 1.20 15.16 42.39
CA SER A 71 0.10 14.75 41.55
C SER A 71 -0.22 15.81 40.49
N SER A 72 0.01 15.48 39.22
CA SER A 72 -0.70 16.09 38.09
C SER A 72 -1.66 15.04 37.56
N GLU A 73 -2.90 15.46 37.32
CA GLU A 73 -3.99 14.63 36.80
C GLU A 73 -3.50 13.86 35.57
N LYS A 74 -3.46 12.53 35.69
CA LYS A 74 -3.22 11.66 34.53
C LYS A 74 -4.48 11.72 33.70
N GLU A 75 -4.40 12.36 32.54
CA GLU A 75 -5.25 12.00 31.41
C GLU A 75 -5.22 10.47 31.31
N LYS A 76 -6.40 9.83 31.27
CA LYS A 76 -6.48 8.38 31.08
C LYS A 76 -5.81 8.06 29.75
N GLU A 77 -4.58 7.54 29.79
CA GLU A 77 -3.97 6.87 28.65
C GLU A 77 -4.98 5.83 28.18
N PHE A 78 -5.55 6.08 27.01
CA PHE A 78 -6.44 5.15 26.35
C PHE A 78 -5.58 4.02 25.80
N ASP A 79 -5.34 3.02 26.64
CA ASP A 79 -4.56 1.85 26.25
C ASP A 79 -5.44 0.94 25.37
N VAL A 80 -5.32 1.16 24.06
CA VAL A 80 -5.94 0.41 22.98
C VAL A 80 -5.69 -1.10 23.09
N ASP A 81 -4.62 -1.49 23.79
CA ASP A 81 -4.15 -2.86 23.87
C ASP A 81 -4.60 -3.60 25.15
N VAL A 82 -5.38 -2.96 26.05
CA VAL A 82 -5.89 -3.58 27.31
C VAL A 82 -6.84 -4.75 27.04
N ASN A 83 -7.60 -4.70 25.95
CA ASN A 83 -8.61 -5.72 25.58
C ASN A 83 -8.06 -6.83 24.68
N LEU A 84 -6.74 -6.92 24.47
CA LEU A 84 -6.16 -8.10 23.83
C LEU A 84 -6.40 -9.30 24.77
N ASP A 85 -7.01 -10.39 24.29
CA ASP A 85 -7.02 -11.66 25.03
C ASP A 85 -5.62 -11.97 25.60
N ASP A 86 -5.53 -12.79 26.65
CA ASP A 86 -4.28 -13.35 27.21
C ASP A 86 -3.55 -14.28 26.21
N ASP A 87 -3.64 -14.00 24.90
CA ASP A 87 -2.92 -14.67 23.83
C ASP A 87 -1.45 -14.20 23.84
N PRO A 88 -0.50 -15.08 24.22
CA PRO A 88 0.92 -14.74 24.21
C PRO A 88 1.45 -14.40 22.81
N GLN A 89 0.75 -14.78 21.73
CA GLN A 89 1.12 -14.43 20.35
C GLN A 89 0.87 -12.95 20.03
N MET A 90 0.03 -12.27 20.81
CA MET A 90 -0.26 -10.84 20.61
C MET A 90 0.86 -9.93 21.11
N CYS A 91 1.84 -10.46 21.86
CA CYS A 91 3.06 -9.75 22.25
C CYS A 91 2.81 -8.32 22.79
N ARG A 92 1.78 -8.16 23.64
CA ARG A 92 1.30 -6.84 24.13
C ARG A 92 2.42 -5.94 24.64
N ALA A 93 3.41 -6.51 25.34
CA ALA A 93 4.55 -5.77 25.90
C ALA A 93 5.35 -4.96 24.86
N TYR A 94 5.31 -5.34 23.58
CA TYR A 94 5.99 -4.65 22.49
C TYR A 94 5.04 -3.86 21.59
N ALA A 95 3.72 -3.87 21.85
CA ALA A 95 2.73 -3.29 20.94
C ALA A 95 2.92 -1.77 20.75
N SER A 96 3.27 -1.04 21.81
CA SER A 96 3.61 0.39 21.74
C SER A 96 4.91 0.60 20.96
N ASP A 97 5.99 -0.09 21.34
CA ASP A 97 7.30 0.04 20.69
C ASP A 97 7.23 -0.26 19.18
N ILE A 98 6.50 -1.30 18.79
CA ILE A 98 6.27 -1.66 17.39
C ILE A 98 5.51 -0.55 16.68
N TYR A 99 4.48 0.01 17.31
CA TYR A 99 3.66 1.06 16.71
C TYR A 99 4.46 2.35 16.49
N ASP A 100 5.23 2.77 17.51
CA ASP A 100 6.12 3.92 17.44
C ASP A 100 7.20 3.73 16.36
N TYR A 101 7.77 2.52 16.28
CA TYR A 101 8.71 2.16 15.23
C TYR A 101 8.09 2.26 13.82
N LEU A 102 6.87 1.75 13.62
CA LEU A 102 6.20 1.82 12.32
C LEU A 102 5.87 3.26 11.91
N HIS A 103 5.47 4.12 12.87
CA HIS A 103 5.28 5.56 12.65
C HIS A 103 6.58 6.26 12.26
N GLN A 104 7.68 5.96 12.96
CA GLN A 104 9.00 6.48 12.59
C GLN A 104 9.44 6.02 11.20
N MET A 105 9.18 4.76 10.85
CA MET A 105 9.53 4.21 9.53
C MET A 105 8.73 4.86 8.39
N GLU A 106 7.42 5.10 8.56
CA GLU A 106 6.61 5.63 7.45
C GLU A 106 6.97 7.07 7.08
N ILE A 107 7.55 7.85 8.01
CA ILE A 107 8.00 9.22 7.73
C ILE A 107 9.41 9.28 7.14
N GLU A 108 10.17 8.18 7.13
CA GLU A 108 11.52 8.15 6.57
C GLU A 108 11.50 8.49 5.07
N LYS A 109 12.16 9.60 4.69
CA LYS A 109 12.21 10.05 3.30
C LYS A 109 12.68 8.98 2.31
N LYS A 110 13.64 8.13 2.70
CA LYS A 110 14.17 7.03 1.86
C LYS A 110 13.15 5.91 1.59
N ARG A 111 12.11 5.80 2.43
CA ARG A 111 11.04 4.81 2.33
C ARG A 111 9.80 5.36 1.62
N ARG A 112 9.77 6.65 1.35
CA ARG A 112 8.62 7.34 0.75
C ARG A 112 8.82 7.52 -0.74
N PRO A 113 7.78 7.30 -1.57
CA PRO A 113 7.81 7.76 -2.94
C PRO A 113 7.78 9.29 -2.98
N LEU A 114 8.36 9.87 -4.03
CA LEU A 114 8.28 11.30 -4.31
C LEU A 114 6.84 11.63 -4.74
N PRO A 115 6.09 12.50 -4.04
CA PRO A 115 4.67 12.71 -4.32
C PRO A 115 4.31 13.17 -5.73
N ASP A 116 5.26 13.80 -6.43
CA ASP A 116 5.12 14.35 -7.78
C ASP A 116 6.10 13.71 -8.78
N TYR A 117 6.39 12.41 -8.62
CA TYR A 117 7.31 11.69 -9.49
C TYR A 117 6.83 11.57 -10.95
N LEU A 118 5.52 11.53 -11.19
CA LEU A 118 4.99 11.45 -12.55
C LEU A 118 5.27 12.74 -13.33
N GLU A 119 5.22 13.87 -12.64
CA GLU A 119 5.48 15.19 -13.20
C GLU A 119 6.98 15.50 -13.28
N LYS A 120 7.74 15.15 -12.24
CA LYS A 120 9.16 15.53 -12.12
C LYS A 120 10.14 14.53 -12.71
N VAL A 121 9.79 13.25 -12.76
CA VAL A 121 10.72 12.16 -13.12
C VAL A 121 10.27 11.47 -14.40
N GLN A 122 9.00 11.09 -14.48
CA GLN A 122 8.49 10.34 -15.63
C GLN A 122 8.25 11.24 -16.83
N LYS A 123 8.49 10.68 -18.04
CA LYS A 123 8.28 11.37 -19.32
C LYS A 123 7.16 10.76 -20.15
N ASP A 124 6.91 9.47 -20.00
CA ASP A 124 6.00 8.68 -20.84
C ASP A 124 4.95 7.91 -20.02
N VAL A 125 5.11 7.86 -18.69
CA VAL A 125 4.17 7.20 -17.77
C VAL A 125 3.23 8.25 -17.19
N THR A 126 1.93 8.01 -17.27
CA THR A 126 0.89 8.89 -16.72
C THR A 126 0.20 8.26 -15.51
N ALA A 127 -0.53 9.07 -14.73
CA ALA A 127 -1.29 8.59 -13.57
C ALA A 127 -2.32 7.52 -13.96
N ASN A 128 -2.95 7.66 -15.13
CA ASN A 128 -3.87 6.66 -15.66
C ASN A 128 -3.17 5.34 -15.97
N MET A 129 -1.98 5.37 -16.60
CA MET A 129 -1.21 4.14 -16.87
C MET A 129 -0.82 3.42 -15.58
N ARG A 130 -0.44 4.17 -14.54
CA ARG A 130 -0.20 3.62 -13.19
C ARG A 130 -1.47 2.97 -12.62
N GLY A 131 -2.61 3.67 -12.68
CA GLY A 131 -3.89 3.14 -12.20
C GLY A 131 -4.30 1.84 -12.91
N VAL A 132 -4.16 1.79 -14.23
CA VAL A 132 -4.42 0.58 -15.03
C VAL A 132 -3.47 -0.57 -14.66
N LEU A 133 -2.19 -0.27 -14.42
CA LEU A 133 -1.24 -1.28 -13.96
C LEU A 133 -1.66 -1.86 -12.60
N VAL A 134 -1.99 -0.99 -11.63
CA VAL A 134 -2.36 -1.43 -10.27
C VAL A 134 -3.69 -2.20 -10.29
N ASP A 135 -4.68 -1.76 -11.07
CA ASP A 135 -5.96 -2.48 -11.25
C ASP A 135 -5.73 -3.90 -11.79
N TRP A 136 -4.86 -4.05 -12.79
CA TRP A 136 -4.49 -5.37 -13.30
C TRP A 136 -3.71 -6.21 -12.27
N LEU A 137 -2.82 -5.60 -11.47
CA LEU A 137 -2.09 -6.30 -10.41
C LEU A 137 -3.02 -6.82 -9.29
N VAL A 138 -4.17 -6.18 -9.04
CA VAL A 138 -5.21 -6.73 -8.15
C VAL A 138 -5.74 -8.06 -8.69
N GLU A 139 -5.98 -8.16 -10.00
CA GLU A 139 -6.40 -9.42 -10.63
C GLU A 139 -5.31 -10.49 -10.56
N VAL A 140 -4.04 -10.10 -10.78
CA VAL A 140 -2.89 -11.01 -10.65
C VAL A 140 -2.77 -11.55 -9.22
N ALA A 141 -2.98 -10.70 -8.21
CA ALA A 141 -2.95 -11.11 -6.82
C ALA A 141 -4.08 -12.10 -6.49
N GLU A 142 -5.31 -11.89 -6.98
CA GLU A 142 -6.41 -12.85 -6.80
C GLU A 142 -6.14 -14.17 -7.55
N GLU A 143 -5.59 -14.12 -8.76
CA GLU A 143 -5.26 -15.32 -9.56
C GLU A 143 -4.25 -16.22 -8.84
N TYR A 144 -3.19 -15.62 -8.29
CA TYR A 144 -2.17 -16.35 -7.54
C TYR A 144 -2.46 -16.50 -6.04
N LYS A 145 -3.63 -16.03 -5.59
CA LYS A 145 -4.08 -16.07 -4.19
C LYS A 145 -3.05 -15.48 -3.22
N LEU A 146 -2.41 -14.38 -3.65
CA LEU A 146 -1.41 -13.68 -2.85
C LEU A 146 -2.07 -13.01 -1.65
N LEU A 147 -1.29 -12.85 -0.59
CA LEU A 147 -1.65 -12.02 0.55
C LEU A 147 -1.88 -10.58 0.10
N VAL A 148 -2.80 -9.91 0.78
CA VAL A 148 -3.08 -8.51 0.52
C VAL A 148 -1.83 -7.66 0.81
N ASP A 149 -1.06 -7.98 1.84
CA ASP A 149 0.19 -7.32 2.17
C ASP A 149 1.20 -7.33 1.00
N THR A 150 1.26 -8.43 0.24
CA THR A 150 2.05 -8.55 -0.99
C THR A 150 1.66 -7.51 -2.04
N LEU A 151 0.35 -7.25 -2.22
CA LEU A 151 -0.13 -6.21 -3.14
C LEU A 151 0.28 -4.80 -2.68
N TYR A 152 0.12 -4.49 -1.39
CA TYR A 152 0.50 -3.18 -0.85
C TYR A 152 2.01 -2.92 -0.99
N LEU A 153 2.84 -3.93 -0.69
CA LEU A 153 4.30 -3.85 -0.90
C LEU A 153 4.64 -3.68 -2.38
N THR A 154 3.95 -4.40 -3.27
CA THR A 154 4.13 -4.26 -4.72
C THR A 154 3.95 -2.81 -5.17
N VAL A 155 2.85 -2.17 -4.77
CA VAL A 155 2.55 -0.77 -5.14
C VAL A 155 3.59 0.18 -4.55
N SER A 156 3.98 -0.02 -3.28
CA SER A 156 5.05 0.74 -2.63
C SER A 156 6.37 0.66 -3.40
N TYR A 157 6.74 -0.52 -3.89
CA TYR A 157 7.97 -0.73 -4.67
C TYR A 157 7.90 -0.04 -6.03
N ILE A 158 6.76 -0.12 -6.71
CA ILE A 158 6.53 0.56 -8.00
C ILE A 158 6.69 2.06 -7.82
N ASP A 159 6.00 2.67 -6.85
CA ASP A 159 6.04 4.12 -6.66
C ASP A 159 7.43 4.62 -6.27
N ARG A 160 8.12 3.91 -5.36
CA ARG A 160 9.50 4.25 -4.97
C ARG A 160 10.49 4.08 -6.12
N PHE A 161 10.30 3.07 -6.97
CA PHE A 161 11.13 2.89 -8.17
C PHE A 161 10.90 4.02 -9.18
N LEU A 162 9.65 4.37 -9.48
CA LEU A 162 9.30 5.45 -10.40
C LEU A 162 9.69 6.83 -9.87
N SER A 163 9.91 6.95 -8.56
CA SER A 163 10.40 8.18 -7.92
C SER A 163 11.84 8.53 -8.27
N VAL A 164 12.64 7.57 -8.75
CA VAL A 164 14.07 7.80 -9.04
C VAL A 164 14.53 7.24 -10.38
N ASN A 165 13.74 6.38 -11.04
CA ASN A 165 14.08 5.80 -12.33
C ASN A 165 13.05 6.16 -13.39
N VAL A 166 13.52 6.74 -14.50
CA VAL A 166 12.69 6.97 -15.68
C VAL A 166 12.48 5.65 -16.42
N ILE A 167 11.23 5.30 -16.71
CA ILE A 167 10.90 4.07 -17.45
C ILE A 167 10.02 4.38 -18.66
N PRO A 168 10.24 3.75 -19.83
CA PRO A 168 9.32 3.86 -20.94
C PRO A 168 8.04 3.07 -20.65
N ARG A 169 6.89 3.53 -21.16
CA ARG A 169 5.57 2.91 -20.86
C ARG A 169 5.49 1.42 -21.20
N GLN A 170 6.22 0.95 -22.21
CA GLN A 170 6.25 -0.46 -22.62
C GLN A 170 6.91 -1.38 -21.59
N ARG A 171 7.74 -0.82 -20.69
CA ARG A 171 8.41 -1.54 -19.60
C ARG A 171 7.67 -1.37 -18.26
N LEU A 172 6.56 -0.62 -18.22
CA LEU A 172 5.79 -0.40 -16.99
C LEU A 172 5.18 -1.70 -16.44
N GLN A 173 4.65 -2.56 -17.32
CA GLN A 173 4.12 -3.87 -16.90
C GLN A 173 5.23 -4.78 -16.37
N LEU A 174 6.42 -4.77 -17.01
CA LEU A 174 7.61 -5.49 -16.55
C LEU A 174 7.98 -5.07 -15.12
N LEU A 175 8.01 -3.76 -14.84
CA LEU A 175 8.23 -3.23 -13.50
C LEU A 175 7.18 -3.74 -12.51
N GLY A 176 5.89 -3.72 -12.89
CA GLY A 176 4.80 -4.17 -12.03
C GLY A 176 4.94 -5.62 -11.58
N VAL A 177 5.09 -6.56 -12.53
CA VAL A 177 5.23 -7.98 -12.17
C VAL A 177 6.56 -8.31 -11.49
N SER A 178 7.65 -7.61 -11.82
CA SER A 178 8.91 -7.79 -11.09
C SER A 178 8.84 -7.24 -9.66
N SER A 179 8.15 -6.12 -9.44
CA SER A 179 7.88 -5.61 -8.10
C SER A 179 7.02 -6.58 -7.29
N MET A 180 6.03 -7.20 -7.92
CA MET A 180 5.19 -8.21 -7.29
C MET A 180 5.95 -9.50 -6.99
N LEU A 181 6.84 -9.93 -7.87
CA LEU A 181 7.74 -11.06 -7.60
C LEU A 181 8.61 -10.79 -6.36
N VAL A 182 9.18 -9.58 -6.24
CA VAL A 182 9.99 -9.19 -5.08
C VAL A 182 9.13 -9.15 -3.82
N ALA A 183 7.94 -8.55 -3.87
CA ALA A 183 7.01 -8.53 -2.73
C ALA A 183 6.59 -9.94 -2.31
N ALA A 184 6.29 -10.81 -3.28
CA ALA A 184 5.90 -12.19 -2.99
C ALA A 184 7.05 -12.96 -2.32
N LYS A 185 8.29 -12.80 -2.79
CA LYS A 185 9.47 -13.41 -2.13
C LYS A 185 9.69 -12.90 -0.71
N TYR A 186 9.24 -11.70 -0.39
CA TYR A 186 9.38 -11.10 0.92
C TYR A 186 8.28 -11.55 1.89
N GLU A 187 7.04 -11.63 1.42
CA GLU A 187 5.86 -11.79 2.28
C GLU A 187 5.22 -13.19 2.23
N GLU A 188 5.31 -13.91 1.11
CA GLU A 188 4.63 -15.19 0.94
C GLU A 188 5.44 -16.36 1.51
N ILE A 189 4.74 -17.29 2.15
CA ILE A 189 5.34 -18.58 2.59
C ILE A 189 5.83 -19.37 1.37
N LYS A 190 5.08 -19.32 0.26
CA LYS A 190 5.39 -20.00 -1.00
C LYS A 190 5.15 -19.05 -2.17
N PRO A 191 6.13 -18.20 -2.54
CA PRO A 191 5.95 -17.26 -3.63
C PRO A 191 5.83 -17.97 -4.99
N PRO A 192 5.07 -17.41 -5.95
CA PRO A 192 5.06 -17.90 -7.33
C PRO A 192 6.45 -17.83 -7.96
N HIS A 193 6.74 -18.74 -8.89
CA HIS A 193 8.02 -18.76 -9.58
C HIS A 193 8.06 -17.70 -10.68
N VAL A 194 9.27 -17.31 -11.10
CA VAL A 194 9.48 -16.35 -12.20
C VAL A 194 8.76 -16.76 -13.48
N LYS A 195 8.63 -18.07 -13.74
CA LYS A 195 7.92 -18.60 -14.91
C LYS A 195 6.42 -18.28 -14.88
N ASP A 196 5.82 -18.20 -13.70
CA ASP A 196 4.41 -17.88 -13.52
C ASP A 196 4.16 -16.42 -13.91
N PHE A 197 5.03 -15.51 -13.46
CA PHE A 197 4.99 -14.09 -13.86
C PHE A 197 5.27 -13.88 -15.36
N CYS A 198 6.14 -14.68 -15.99
CA CYS A 198 6.27 -14.69 -17.45
C CYS A 198 4.97 -15.14 -18.13
N TYR A 199 4.30 -16.16 -17.58
CA TYR A 199 3.07 -16.70 -18.16
C TYR A 199 1.89 -15.71 -18.08
N ILE A 200 1.71 -15.02 -16.95
CA ILE A 200 0.58 -14.08 -16.78
C ILE A 200 0.74 -12.82 -17.63
N THR A 201 1.98 -12.46 -17.96
CA THR A 201 2.29 -11.41 -18.95
C THR A 201 2.21 -11.91 -20.39
N ALA A 202 1.57 -13.06 -20.63
CA ALA A 202 1.45 -13.71 -21.94
C ALA A 202 2.80 -13.95 -22.64
N ASN A 203 3.87 -14.18 -21.86
CA ASN A 203 5.25 -14.30 -22.32
C ASN A 203 5.76 -13.07 -23.09
N THR A 204 5.18 -11.90 -22.86
CA THR A 204 5.69 -10.61 -23.39
C THR A 204 7.12 -10.34 -22.91
N PHE A 205 7.46 -10.83 -21.72
CA PHE A 205 8.78 -10.68 -21.12
C PHE A 205 9.43 -12.03 -20.84
N THR A 206 10.74 -12.11 -21.10
CA THR A 206 11.51 -13.32 -20.84
C THR A 206 11.89 -13.43 -19.36
N LYS A 207 12.28 -14.65 -18.92
CA LYS A 207 12.86 -14.85 -17.58
C LYS A 207 14.07 -13.93 -17.34
N LYS A 208 14.88 -13.67 -18.38
CA LYS A 208 16.04 -12.78 -18.28
C LYS A 208 15.62 -11.33 -18.01
N ASP A 209 14.58 -10.84 -18.70
CA ASP A 209 14.02 -9.52 -18.45
C ASP A 209 13.48 -9.40 -17.02
N MET A 210 12.76 -10.42 -16.53
CA MET A 210 12.25 -10.47 -15.16
C MET A 210 13.36 -10.37 -14.12
N VAL A 211 14.39 -11.22 -14.22
CA VAL A 211 15.49 -11.24 -13.25
C VAL A 211 16.29 -9.93 -13.30
N LYS A 212 16.47 -9.35 -14.48
CA LYS A 212 17.14 -8.05 -14.62
C LYS A 212 16.34 -6.92 -13.99
N MET A 213 15.03 -6.88 -14.20
CA MET A 213 14.17 -5.87 -13.61
C MET A 213 14.05 -6.05 -12.09
N GLU A 214 13.94 -7.28 -11.60
CA GLU A 214 14.01 -7.61 -10.16
C GLU A 214 15.28 -7.05 -9.51
N ALA A 215 16.45 -7.29 -10.11
CA ALA A 215 17.70 -6.74 -9.60
C ALA A 215 17.71 -5.20 -9.59
N GLY A 216 17.15 -4.58 -10.64
CA GLY A 216 16.99 -3.13 -10.72
C GLY A 216 16.07 -2.57 -9.63
N VAL A 217 14.96 -3.24 -9.33
CA VAL A 217 14.04 -2.87 -8.24
C VAL A 217 14.78 -2.94 -6.90
N LEU A 218 15.43 -4.07 -6.59
CA LEU A 218 16.17 -4.24 -5.34
C LEU A 218 17.28 -3.19 -5.16
N GLN A 219 18.03 -2.92 -6.23
CA GLN A 219 19.09 -1.91 -6.22
C GLN A 219 18.53 -0.50 -6.00
N SER A 220 17.44 -0.14 -6.69
CA SER A 220 16.80 1.17 -6.55
C SER A 220 16.23 1.38 -5.14
N LEU A 221 15.67 0.33 -4.54
CA LEU A 221 15.12 0.38 -3.18
C LEU A 221 16.19 0.23 -2.11
N LYS A 222 17.45 -0.01 -2.50
CA LYS A 222 18.58 -0.28 -1.60
C LYS A 222 18.28 -1.42 -0.62
N PHE A 223 17.53 -2.43 -1.08
CA PHE A 223 17.06 -3.58 -0.28
C PHE A 223 16.18 -3.20 0.93
N GLU A 224 15.65 -1.98 0.99
CA GLU A 224 14.73 -1.54 2.03
C GLU A 224 13.29 -1.97 1.69
N MET A 225 12.97 -3.25 1.94
CA MET A 225 11.71 -3.88 1.49
C MET A 225 10.58 -3.77 2.52
N GLY A 226 10.88 -3.85 3.82
CA GLY A 226 9.88 -3.87 4.89
C GLY A 226 9.31 -2.49 5.24
N ASN A 227 8.52 -1.89 4.35
CA ASN A 227 7.85 -0.61 4.63
C ASN A 227 6.46 -0.84 5.27
N PRO A 228 6.07 -0.01 6.26
CA PRO A 228 4.68 0.01 6.73
C PRO A 228 3.74 0.39 5.59
N THR A 229 2.56 -0.21 5.57
CA THR A 229 1.53 0.01 4.55
C THR A 229 0.23 0.49 5.22
N THR A 230 -0.73 0.95 4.42
CA THR A 230 -2.04 1.36 4.94
C THR A 230 -2.69 0.24 5.75
N LYS A 231 -2.55 -1.01 5.28
CA LYS A 231 -3.08 -2.19 5.96
C LYS A 231 -2.46 -2.40 7.34
N THR A 232 -1.18 -2.08 7.51
CA THR A 232 -0.47 -2.17 8.79
C THR A 232 -1.17 -1.36 9.89
N PHE A 233 -1.52 -0.11 9.59
CA PHE A 233 -2.20 0.78 10.53
C PHE A 233 -3.70 0.51 10.62
N LEU A 234 -4.33 0.18 9.48
CA LEU A 234 -5.76 -0.09 9.41
C LEU A 234 -6.20 -1.19 10.38
N ARG A 235 -5.41 -2.25 10.56
CA ARG A 235 -5.72 -3.33 11.51
C ARG A 235 -5.89 -2.81 12.94
N ARG A 236 -5.06 -1.85 13.37
CA ARG A 236 -5.14 -1.24 14.71
C ARG A 236 -6.36 -0.32 14.80
N PHE A 237 -6.57 0.53 13.80
CA PHE A 237 -7.69 1.49 13.81
C PHE A 237 -9.05 0.83 13.69
N THR A 238 -9.18 -0.28 12.94
CA THR A 238 -10.43 -1.06 12.87
C THR A 238 -10.85 -1.57 14.24
N ARG A 239 -9.89 -2.01 15.09
CA ARG A 239 -10.20 -2.50 16.44
C ARG A 239 -10.79 -1.38 17.32
N VAL A 240 -10.14 -0.22 17.33
CA VAL A 240 -10.62 0.96 18.08
C VAL A 240 -11.97 1.44 17.54
N ALA A 241 -12.15 1.45 16.22
CA ALA A 241 -13.41 1.85 15.60
C ALA A 241 -14.59 0.92 15.93
N GLN A 242 -14.31 -0.33 16.31
CA GLN A 242 -15.33 -1.32 16.65
C GLN A 242 -15.79 -1.24 18.11
N GLU A 243 -15.16 -0.43 18.98
CA GLU A 243 -15.58 -0.32 20.38
C GLU A 243 -16.99 0.24 20.57
N ASP A 244 -17.45 1.04 19.61
CA ASP A 244 -18.82 1.56 19.59
C ASP A 244 -19.85 0.48 19.20
N TYR A 245 -19.40 -0.68 18.71
CA TYR A 245 -20.24 -1.78 18.26
C TYR A 245 -20.29 -2.89 19.30
N LYS A 246 -21.50 -3.40 19.57
CA LYS A 246 -21.70 -4.51 20.52
C LYS A 246 -21.01 -5.81 20.10
N ASN A 247 -20.74 -5.98 18.80
CA ASN A 247 -20.06 -7.14 18.22
C ASN A 247 -19.15 -6.67 17.07
N PRO A 248 -18.08 -7.41 16.74
CA PRO A 248 -17.21 -7.09 15.62
C PRO A 248 -18.00 -6.99 14.31
N ASP A 249 -18.07 -5.80 13.73
CA ASP A 249 -18.73 -5.61 12.45
C ASP A 249 -17.76 -5.91 11.30
N LEU A 250 -17.83 -7.15 10.80
CA LEU A 250 -17.08 -7.57 9.60
C LEU A 250 -17.40 -6.68 8.37
N GLN A 251 -18.54 -5.99 8.34
CA GLN A 251 -18.86 -5.05 7.26
C GLN A 251 -17.98 -3.81 7.31
N LEU A 252 -17.72 -3.27 8.51
CA LEU A 252 -16.76 -2.17 8.72
C LEU A 252 -15.35 -2.59 8.30
N GLU A 253 -14.92 -3.79 8.69
CA GLU A 253 -13.60 -4.30 8.35
C GLU A 253 -13.42 -4.46 6.83
N PHE A 254 -14.36 -5.14 6.15
CA PHE A 254 -14.29 -5.32 4.70
C PHE A 254 -14.44 -4.01 3.95
N LEU A 255 -15.28 -3.08 4.42
CA LEU A 255 -15.40 -1.76 3.83
C LEU A 255 -14.08 -0.97 3.97
N GLY A 256 -13.43 -1.07 5.12
CA GLY A 256 -12.10 -0.51 5.33
C GLY A 256 -11.08 -1.07 4.33
N TYR A 257 -11.02 -2.39 4.16
CA TYR A 257 -10.11 -2.99 3.17
C TYR A 257 -10.42 -2.56 1.73
N TYR A 258 -11.70 -2.48 1.38
CA TYR A 258 -12.13 -2.01 0.06
C TYR A 258 -11.66 -0.59 -0.23
N LEU A 259 -11.92 0.36 0.67
CA LEU A 259 -11.54 1.77 0.49
C LEU A 259 -10.01 1.94 0.51
N ALA A 260 -9.31 1.17 1.35
CA ALA A 260 -7.86 1.17 1.37
C ALA A 260 -7.26 0.63 0.05
N GLU A 261 -7.81 -0.43 -0.53
CA GLU A 261 -7.37 -0.92 -1.84
C GLU A 261 -7.72 0.04 -2.99
N LEU A 262 -8.84 0.77 -2.92
CA LEU A 262 -9.14 1.85 -3.87
C LEU A 262 -8.07 2.94 -3.85
N SER A 263 -7.56 3.29 -2.66
CA SER A 263 -6.51 4.31 -2.52
C SER A 263 -5.21 3.94 -3.26
N LEU A 264 -4.94 2.65 -3.47
CA LEU A 264 -3.77 2.19 -4.22
C LEU A 264 -3.83 2.57 -5.71
N LEU A 265 -5.04 2.69 -6.27
CA LEU A 265 -5.26 3.00 -7.69
C LEU A 265 -4.97 4.47 -8.01
N ASP A 266 -5.27 5.37 -7.08
CA ASP A 266 -5.20 6.83 -7.31
C ASP A 266 -3.83 7.40 -6.96
N TYR A 267 -3.20 8.06 -7.92
CA TYR A 267 -1.92 8.72 -7.73
C TYR A 267 -1.99 9.84 -6.68
N ASN A 268 -3.14 10.51 -6.54
CA ASN A 268 -3.32 11.55 -5.53
C ASN A 268 -3.16 11.05 -4.09
N CYS A 269 -3.28 9.73 -3.86
CA CYS A 269 -3.11 9.14 -2.54
C CYS A 269 -1.63 8.93 -2.15
N VAL A 270 -0.70 8.93 -3.13
CA VAL A 270 0.74 8.68 -2.91
C VAL A 270 1.37 9.68 -1.94
N LYS A 271 0.86 10.92 -1.91
CA LYS A 271 1.37 11.98 -1.03
C LYS A 271 1.06 11.77 0.45
N PHE A 272 0.02 11.01 0.79
CA PHE A 272 -0.41 10.81 2.18
C PHE A 272 0.41 9.72 2.86
N LEU A 273 0.58 9.81 4.18
CA LEU A 273 1.18 8.74 4.98
C LEU A 273 0.25 7.51 5.01
N PRO A 274 0.79 6.28 5.01
CA PRO A 274 0.01 5.06 5.17
C PRO A 274 -0.96 5.11 6.38
N SER A 275 -0.52 5.61 7.53
CA SER A 275 -1.38 5.78 8.71
C SER A 275 -2.52 6.78 8.49
N LEU A 276 -2.25 7.91 7.82
CA LEU A 276 -3.26 8.92 7.51
C LEU A 276 -4.31 8.40 6.52
N VAL A 277 -3.90 7.61 5.51
CA VAL A 277 -4.82 6.91 4.62
C VAL A 277 -5.68 5.92 5.40
N ALA A 278 -5.09 5.15 6.33
CA ALA A 278 -5.83 4.19 7.15
C ALA A 278 -6.87 4.89 8.05
N ALA A 279 -6.50 6.01 8.66
CA ALA A 279 -7.41 6.85 9.45
C ALA A 279 -8.58 7.39 8.61
N ALA A 280 -8.28 7.94 7.42
CA ALA A 280 -9.30 8.45 6.50
C ALA A 280 -10.27 7.35 6.02
N VAL A 281 -9.74 6.14 5.76
CA VAL A 281 -10.53 4.96 5.42
C VAL A 281 -11.50 4.60 6.56
N ILE A 282 -11.05 4.61 7.81
CA ILE A 282 -11.93 4.32 8.95
C ILE A 282 -13.00 5.38 9.13
N PHE A 283 -12.63 6.65 9.02
CA PHE A 283 -13.58 7.77 9.03
C PHE A 283 -14.69 7.56 8.01
N LEU A 284 -14.32 7.32 6.74
CA LEU A 284 -15.28 7.16 5.66
C LEU A 284 -16.10 5.86 5.79
N SER A 285 -15.48 4.79 6.31
CA SER A 285 -16.16 3.52 6.57
C SER A 285 -17.26 3.70 7.62
N ARG A 286 -16.96 4.36 8.75
CA ARG A 286 -17.94 4.66 9.80
C ARG A 286 -19.03 5.58 9.28
N LEU A 287 -18.69 6.60 8.50
CA LEU A 287 -19.69 7.49 7.90
C LEU A 287 -20.63 6.76 6.94
N THR A 288 -20.11 5.82 6.14
CA THR A 288 -20.90 5.02 5.21
C THR A 288 -21.89 4.10 5.94
N LEU A 289 -21.47 3.52 7.07
CA LEU A 289 -22.30 2.58 7.84
C LEU A 289 -23.23 3.27 8.84
N GLN A 290 -22.82 4.41 9.39
CA GLN A 290 -23.55 5.19 10.39
C GLN A 290 -23.59 6.69 10.02
N PRO A 291 -24.33 7.09 8.97
CA PRO A 291 -24.33 8.47 8.48
C PRO A 291 -24.81 9.53 9.48
N LYS A 292 -25.49 9.10 10.56
CA LYS A 292 -26.04 9.97 11.61
C LYS A 292 -25.09 10.20 12.79
N SER A 293 -23.99 9.45 12.87
CA SER A 293 -23.03 9.53 13.96
C SER A 293 -21.79 10.30 13.52
N HIS A 294 -21.11 10.96 14.47
CA HIS A 294 -19.81 11.55 14.19
C HIS A 294 -18.79 10.43 13.88
N PRO A 295 -18.18 10.42 12.68
CA PRO A 295 -17.34 9.30 12.24
C PRO A 295 -15.95 9.25 12.91
N TRP A 296 -15.54 10.34 13.57
CA TRP A 296 -14.25 10.44 14.27
C TRP A 296 -14.47 10.54 15.78
N SER A 297 -14.01 9.55 16.55
CA SER A 297 -14.13 9.54 18.02
C SER A 297 -12.83 9.95 18.70
N LEU A 298 -12.91 10.39 19.96
CA LEU A 298 -11.73 10.74 20.76
C LEU A 298 -10.74 9.57 20.90
N ALA A 299 -11.25 8.34 20.95
CA ALA A 299 -10.43 7.12 20.97
C ALA A 299 -9.61 6.96 19.68
N LEU A 300 -10.22 7.18 18.51
CA LEU A 300 -9.52 7.15 17.22
C LEU A 300 -8.50 8.27 17.09
N GLN A 301 -8.84 9.48 17.55
CA GLN A 301 -7.91 10.60 17.59
C GLN A 301 -6.70 10.30 18.49
N SER A 302 -6.93 9.76 19.69
CA SER A 302 -5.87 9.40 20.63
C SER A 302 -4.98 8.28 20.10
N CYS A 303 -5.56 7.26 19.45
CA CYS A 303 -4.81 6.14 18.90
C CYS A 303 -4.00 6.52 17.65
N SER A 304 -4.59 7.30 16.75
CA SER A 304 -3.96 7.65 15.47
C SER A 304 -3.06 8.87 15.53
N GLY A 305 -3.29 9.78 16.49
CA GLY A 305 -2.63 11.08 16.55
C GLY A 305 -3.19 12.13 15.58
N TYR A 306 -4.24 11.81 14.81
CA TYR A 306 -4.84 12.73 13.84
C TYR A 306 -6.15 13.32 14.33
N ARG A 307 -6.31 14.64 14.15
CA ARG A 307 -7.61 15.31 14.29
C ARG A 307 -8.45 15.10 13.04
N ALA A 308 -9.76 15.28 13.16
CA ALA A 308 -10.66 15.14 12.02
C ALA A 308 -10.28 16.10 10.87
N ALA A 309 -9.89 17.34 11.21
CA ALA A 309 -9.42 18.34 10.26
C ALA A 309 -8.21 17.87 9.41
N ASP A 310 -7.28 17.13 10.02
CA ASP A 310 -6.06 16.66 9.36
C ASP A 310 -6.38 15.59 8.28
N LEU A 311 -7.52 14.91 8.43
CA LEU A 311 -7.96 13.85 7.51
C LEU A 311 -8.75 14.36 6.31
N LYS A 312 -9.25 15.61 6.34
CA LYS A 312 -10.24 16.14 5.40
C LYS A 312 -9.86 15.90 3.94
N GLU A 313 -8.65 16.28 3.55
CA GLU A 313 -8.20 16.14 2.16
C GLU A 313 -8.15 14.67 1.71
N CYS A 314 -7.66 13.78 2.57
CA CYS A 314 -7.55 12.36 2.27
C CYS A 314 -8.93 11.69 2.21
N VAL A 315 -9.83 12.03 3.15
CA VAL A 315 -11.21 11.54 3.18
C VAL A 315 -11.94 11.92 1.90
N LEU A 316 -11.88 13.18 1.48
CA LEU A 316 -12.52 13.63 0.23
C LEU A 316 -11.92 12.93 -1.00
N ASN A 317 -10.61 12.69 -1.00
CA ASN A 317 -9.98 11.96 -2.09
C ASN A 317 -10.47 10.52 -2.20
N ILE A 318 -10.59 9.81 -1.08
CA ILE A 318 -11.09 8.43 -1.06
C ILE A 318 -12.60 8.40 -1.32
N GLN A 319 -13.35 9.40 -0.88
CA GLN A 319 -14.78 9.56 -1.17
C GLN A 319 -15.04 9.64 -2.67
N ASP A 320 -14.26 10.46 -3.39
CA ASP A 320 -14.36 10.55 -4.85
C ASP A 320 -14.08 9.22 -5.54
N LEU A 321 -13.15 8.43 -5.00
CA LEU A 321 -12.89 7.08 -5.47
C LEU A 321 -14.07 6.17 -5.19
N GLN A 322 -14.64 6.16 -3.98
CA GLN A 322 -15.80 5.35 -3.61
C GLN A 322 -17.01 5.64 -4.49
N LEU A 323 -17.29 6.93 -4.74
CA LEU A 323 -18.39 7.42 -5.59
C LEU A 323 -18.11 7.28 -7.09
N SER A 324 -16.98 6.70 -7.49
CA SER A 324 -16.58 6.53 -8.90
C SER A 324 -16.46 7.85 -9.68
N ARG A 325 -16.22 8.97 -9.00
CA ARG A 325 -15.93 10.27 -9.65
C ARG A 325 -14.54 10.26 -10.30
N ARG A 326 -13.63 9.45 -9.76
CA ARG A 326 -12.33 9.12 -10.34
C ARG A 326 -12.17 7.61 -10.49
N GLY A 327 -11.40 7.17 -11.48
CA GLY A 327 -11.06 5.76 -11.67
C GLY A 327 -12.24 4.84 -11.98
N SER A 328 -13.34 5.36 -12.54
CA SER A 328 -14.55 4.57 -12.85
C SER A 328 -14.32 3.42 -13.84
N SER A 329 -13.28 3.52 -14.67
CA SER A 329 -12.87 2.46 -15.59
C SER A 329 -12.05 1.33 -14.94
N LEU A 330 -11.58 1.52 -13.69
CA LEU A 330 -10.76 0.56 -12.94
C LEU A 330 -11.68 -0.32 -12.08
N GLY A 331 -11.99 -1.50 -12.58
CA GLY A 331 -13.05 -2.36 -12.05
C GLY A 331 -12.60 -3.43 -11.07
N ALA A 332 -11.31 -3.80 -11.05
CA ALA A 332 -10.86 -5.03 -10.38
C ALA A 332 -11.12 -5.02 -8.87
N VAL A 333 -10.80 -3.91 -8.19
CA VAL A 333 -11.06 -3.76 -6.75
C VAL A 333 -12.57 -3.80 -6.46
N ARG A 334 -13.39 -3.13 -7.27
CA ARG A 334 -14.85 -3.11 -7.08
C ARG A 334 -15.45 -4.48 -7.25
N ASP A 335 -15.04 -5.20 -8.29
CA ASP A 335 -15.49 -6.56 -8.60
C ASP A 335 -15.05 -7.55 -7.52
N LYS A 336 -13.82 -7.41 -7.00
CA LYS A 336 -13.31 -8.18 -5.85
C LYS A 336 -14.23 -8.02 -4.64
N TYR A 337 -14.48 -6.79 -4.20
CA TYR A 337 -15.28 -6.49 -2.99
C TYR A 337 -16.80 -6.56 -3.19
N LYS A 338 -17.26 -6.82 -4.42
CA LYS A 338 -18.68 -7.13 -4.73
C LYS A 338 -19.04 -8.56 -4.36
N GLN A 339 -18.05 -9.42 -4.17
CA GLN A 339 -18.27 -10.83 -3.84
C GLN A 339 -18.90 -10.99 -2.45
N HIS A 340 -19.76 -12.00 -2.30
CA HIS A 340 -20.44 -12.30 -1.03
C HIS A 340 -19.46 -12.58 0.13
N LYS A 341 -18.25 -13.10 -0.17
CA LYS A 341 -17.18 -13.32 0.83
C LYS A 341 -16.74 -12.04 1.54
N PHE A 342 -16.95 -10.87 0.91
CA PHE A 342 -16.68 -9.55 1.46
C PHE A 342 -17.95 -8.76 1.80
N LYS A 343 -19.09 -9.45 2.04
CA LYS A 343 -20.39 -8.82 2.34
C LYS A 343 -20.86 -7.79 1.29
N CYS A 344 -20.38 -7.89 0.05
CA CYS A 344 -20.74 -6.97 -1.03
C CYS A 344 -20.48 -5.48 -0.71
N VAL A 345 -19.49 -5.17 0.14
CA VAL A 345 -19.26 -3.81 0.64
C VAL A 345 -19.02 -2.77 -0.46
N SER A 346 -18.60 -3.18 -1.67
CA SER A 346 -18.44 -2.25 -2.79
C SER A 346 -19.75 -1.70 -3.37
N THR A 347 -20.91 -2.26 -2.97
CA THR A 347 -22.23 -1.70 -3.33
C THR A 347 -22.71 -0.63 -2.34
N LEU A 348 -22.02 -0.48 -1.20
CA LEU A 348 -22.31 0.56 -0.21
C LEU A 348 -21.76 1.91 -0.69
N SER A 349 -22.55 2.95 -0.49
CA SER A 349 -22.19 4.32 -0.87
C SER A 349 -22.24 5.24 0.33
N CYS A 350 -21.23 6.08 0.47
CA CYS A 350 -21.24 7.18 1.43
C CYS A 350 -22.19 8.30 0.98
N PRO A 351 -22.55 9.25 1.86
CA PRO A 351 -23.21 10.49 1.47
C PRO A 351 -22.44 11.23 0.35
N LEU A 352 -23.15 11.94 -0.53
CA LEU A 352 -22.56 12.66 -1.67
C LEU A 352 -21.70 13.85 -1.23
N GLU A 353 -22.05 14.45 -0.11
CA GLU A 353 -21.37 15.57 0.53
C GLU A 353 -21.16 15.21 2.00
N ILE A 354 -19.97 15.50 2.50
CA ILE A 354 -19.63 15.32 3.92
C ILE A 354 -19.67 16.72 4.54
N PRO A 355 -20.60 16.97 5.48
CA PRO A 355 -20.67 18.26 6.17
C PRO A 355 -19.32 18.64 6.79
N ASP A 356 -18.93 19.91 6.64
CA ASP A 356 -17.68 20.43 7.22
C ASP A 356 -17.61 20.26 8.74
N LEU A 357 -18.76 20.24 9.41
CA LEU A 357 -18.91 19.96 10.83
C LEU A 357 -18.23 18.65 11.27
N PHE A 358 -18.17 17.62 10.41
CA PHE A 358 -17.50 16.36 10.77
C PHE A 358 -15.97 16.45 10.77
N PHE A 359 -15.42 17.56 10.28
CA PHE A 359 -13.98 17.85 10.31
C PHE A 359 -13.62 18.89 11.37
N GLU A 360 -14.61 19.43 12.10
CA GLU A 360 -14.38 20.31 13.25
C GLU A 360 -14.06 19.45 14.48
N ASP A 361 -13.19 19.95 15.36
CA ASP A 361 -12.80 19.21 16.55
C ASP A 361 -14.02 19.04 17.48
N THR A 362 -14.31 17.81 17.90
CA THR A 362 -15.32 17.55 18.95
C THR A 362 -14.79 18.14 20.26
N THR A 363 -15.30 19.31 20.64
CA THR A 363 -14.99 19.99 21.91
C THR A 363 -15.46 19.23 23.13
#